data_AF-A0A401NTE0-F1
#
_entry.id   AF-A0A401NTE0-F1
#
_cell.length_a   1.000
_cell.length_b   1.000
_cell.length_c   1.000
_cell.angle_alpha   90.00
_cell.angle_beta   90.00
_cell.angle_gamma   90.00
#
_symmetry.space_group_name_H-M   'P 1'
#
loop_
_entity.id
_entity.type
_entity.pdbx_description
1 polymer ?
#
loop_
_entity_poly.entity_id
_entity_poly.type
_entity_poly.pdbx_seq_one_letter_code
_entity_poly.pdbx_strand_id
1 'polypeptide(L)'
;VGSQAVQFLITPLGGEAFVGGSVLTVKVLCSRVEHLGFNVVLQLVVGVPLEMVHGALRISFVYLAGVLAGSLAASVADMTAPVAGSSGGVYALISAHLANVVMSWSGMRCQFKLIRMGIAIICMSLEFGRAVWLRFHPPTHPACIHPSFVAHLGGVLVGITLGVVVLRSYEQRLHEQSIWWILLLIYLLFVLFAVLWNIFAYSLLEIRLLPPA
;
A
#
# COMPACT_ATOMS: atom_id res chain seq x y z
N VAL A 1 -18.29 6.62 -15.52
CA VAL A 1 -17.56 5.35 -15.30
C VAL A 1 -16.39 5.70 -14.38
N GLY A 2 -16.37 5.18 -13.16
CA GLY A 2 -15.41 5.62 -12.13
C GLY A 2 -14.08 4.87 -12.21
N SER A 3 -12.99 5.51 -11.79
CA SER A 3 -11.70 4.85 -11.50
C SER A 3 -11.90 3.56 -10.70
N GLN A 4 -11.19 2.48 -11.03
CA GLN A 4 -11.26 1.24 -10.25
C GLN A 4 -10.93 1.46 -8.76
N ALA A 5 -10.19 2.52 -8.41
CA ALA A 5 -9.91 2.91 -7.03
C ALA A 5 -11.13 3.50 -6.32
N VAL A 6 -11.94 4.29 -7.04
CA VAL A 6 -13.21 4.84 -6.53
C VAL A 6 -14.27 3.74 -6.48
N GLN A 7 -14.30 2.84 -7.45
CA GLN A 7 -15.15 1.65 -7.42
C GLN A 7 -14.83 0.75 -6.21
N PHE A 8 -13.56 0.62 -5.83
CA PHE A 8 -13.11 -0.10 -4.63
C PHE A 8 -13.47 0.61 -3.31
N LEU A 9 -13.54 1.95 -3.31
CA LEU A 9 -13.99 2.74 -2.15
C LEU A 9 -15.52 2.79 -1.98
N ILE A 10 -16.27 2.70 -3.08
CA ILE A 10 -17.75 2.82 -3.09
C ILE A 10 -18.46 1.46 -3.06
N THR A 11 -17.82 0.38 -3.53
CA THR A 11 -18.43 -0.95 -3.60
C THR A 11 -17.78 -1.89 -2.59
N PRO A 12 -18.40 -2.12 -1.41
CA PRO A 12 -17.94 -3.16 -0.52
C PRO A 12 -18.29 -4.50 -1.19
N LEU A 13 -17.28 -5.30 -1.52
CA LEU A 13 -17.39 -6.74 -1.81
C LEU A 13 -18.69 -7.17 -2.55
N GLY A 14 -18.72 -7.11 -3.89
CA GLY A 14 -19.75 -7.85 -4.65
C GLY A 14 -20.43 -7.17 -5.84
N GLY A 15 -19.81 -6.18 -6.49
CA GLY A 15 -20.34 -5.61 -7.74
C GLY A 15 -19.69 -6.22 -8.98
N GLU A 16 -20.17 -7.39 -9.40
CA GLU A 16 -19.75 -8.15 -10.58
C GLU A 16 -19.69 -7.30 -11.87
N ALA A 17 -18.51 -7.19 -12.47
CA ALA A 17 -18.38 -6.93 -13.91
C ALA A 17 -18.33 -8.30 -14.62
N PHE A 18 -19.51 -8.87 -14.87
CA PHE A 18 -19.70 -10.14 -15.55
C PHE A 18 -19.54 -9.98 -17.08
N VAL A 19 -18.32 -9.69 -17.55
CA VAL A 19 -17.95 -9.82 -18.96
C VAL A 19 -16.53 -10.42 -19.04
N GLY A 20 -16.42 -11.76 -19.10
CA GLY A 20 -15.15 -12.48 -19.32
C GLY A 20 -14.62 -13.35 -18.15
N GLY A 21 -15.50 -14.08 -17.45
CA GLY A 21 -15.31 -14.64 -16.10
C GLY A 21 -14.26 -15.76 -15.85
N SER A 22 -13.52 -16.27 -16.84
CA SER A 22 -12.51 -17.32 -16.57
C SER A 22 -11.07 -16.79 -16.57
N VAL A 23 -10.71 -15.98 -17.55
CA VAL A 23 -9.32 -15.52 -17.73
C VAL A 23 -9.00 -14.38 -16.76
N LEU A 24 -9.93 -13.46 -16.53
CA LEU A 24 -9.73 -12.35 -15.58
C LEU A 24 -9.66 -12.86 -14.13
N THR A 25 -10.52 -13.80 -13.77
CA THR A 25 -10.55 -14.44 -12.45
C THR A 25 -9.26 -15.22 -12.18
N VAL A 26 -8.75 -15.98 -13.17
CA VAL A 26 -7.47 -16.69 -13.07
C VAL A 26 -6.29 -15.71 -12.94
N LYS A 27 -6.28 -14.61 -13.70
CA LYS A 27 -5.22 -13.58 -13.63
C LYS A 27 -5.19 -12.85 -12.27
N VAL A 28 -6.36 -12.55 -11.72
CA VAL A 28 -6.53 -11.97 -10.38
C VAL A 28 -6.13 -13.00 -9.30
N LEU A 29 -6.48 -14.27 -9.48
CA LEU A 29 -6.14 -15.34 -8.56
C LEU A 29 -4.63 -15.65 -8.55
N CYS A 30 -3.99 -15.72 -9.73
CA CYS A 30 -2.53 -15.88 -9.83
C CYS A 30 -1.79 -14.73 -9.12
N SER A 31 -2.19 -13.48 -9.41
CA SER A 31 -1.65 -12.30 -8.75
C SER A 31 -1.82 -12.37 -7.23
N ARG A 32 -3.00 -12.79 -6.76
CA ARG A 32 -3.25 -13.01 -5.34
C ARG A 32 -2.34 -14.10 -4.78
N VAL A 33 -2.16 -15.26 -5.40
CA VAL A 33 -1.36 -16.34 -4.79
C VAL A 33 0.12 -15.97 -4.71
N GLU A 34 0.72 -15.42 -5.76
CA GLU A 34 2.15 -15.05 -5.77
C GLU A 34 2.45 -13.89 -4.80
N HIS A 35 1.63 -12.84 -4.83
CA HIS A 35 1.84 -11.69 -3.96
C HIS A 35 1.37 -11.96 -2.52
N LEU A 36 0.28 -12.69 -2.30
CA LEU A 36 -0.23 -12.99 -0.95
C LEU A 36 0.71 -13.95 -0.20
N GLY A 37 1.31 -14.95 -0.86
CA GLY A 37 2.25 -15.85 -0.21
C GLY A 37 3.44 -15.12 0.42
N PHE A 38 4.10 -14.25 -0.36
CA PHE A 38 5.26 -13.48 0.10
C PHE A 38 4.87 -12.39 1.10
N ASN A 39 3.76 -11.69 0.86
CA ASN A 39 3.24 -10.68 1.77
C ASN A 39 2.78 -11.27 3.11
N VAL A 40 2.13 -12.44 3.12
CA VAL A 40 1.70 -13.12 4.35
C VAL A 40 2.93 -13.56 5.16
N VAL A 41 3.97 -14.09 4.53
CA VAL A 41 5.19 -14.46 5.25
C VAL A 41 5.87 -13.23 5.87
N LEU A 42 6.03 -12.14 5.12
CA LEU A 42 6.58 -10.87 5.65
C LEU A 42 5.70 -10.27 6.74
N GLN A 43 4.38 -10.27 6.54
CA GLN A 43 3.39 -9.78 7.50
C GLN A 43 3.39 -10.61 8.78
N LEU A 44 3.60 -11.93 8.71
CA LEU A 44 3.70 -12.78 9.89
C LEU A 44 5.03 -12.57 10.62
N VAL A 45 6.15 -12.50 9.91
CA VAL A 45 7.49 -12.28 10.49
C VAL A 45 7.62 -10.88 11.10
N VAL A 46 7.01 -9.87 10.47
CA VAL A 46 7.15 -8.46 10.86
C VAL A 46 5.97 -7.95 11.67
N GLY A 47 4.75 -8.23 11.22
CA GLY A 47 3.50 -7.75 11.80
C GLY A 47 3.15 -8.41 13.14
N VAL A 48 3.31 -9.72 13.29
CA VAL A 48 2.97 -10.42 14.57
C VAL A 48 3.79 -9.87 15.74
N PRO A 49 5.13 -9.71 15.65
CA PRO A 49 5.88 -9.10 16.76
C PRO A 49 5.56 -7.62 16.97
N LEU A 50 5.15 -6.89 15.93
CA LEU A 50 4.72 -5.49 16.04
C LEU A 50 3.39 -5.40 16.80
N GLU A 51 2.44 -6.28 16.49
CA GLU A 51 1.13 -6.38 17.14
C GLU A 51 1.25 -6.79 18.60
N MET A 52 2.11 -7.75 18.92
CA MET A 52 2.37 -8.16 20.31
C MET A 52 2.96 -7.03 21.17
N VAL A 53 3.67 -6.07 20.57
CA VAL A 53 4.31 -4.96 21.29
C VAL A 53 3.43 -3.71 21.32
N HIS A 54 2.69 -3.40 20.25
CA HIS A 54 1.99 -2.12 20.09
C HIS A 54 0.45 -2.25 20.04
N GLY A 55 -0.08 -3.48 20.01
CA GLY A 55 -1.50 -3.79 19.96
C GLY A 55 -2.10 -3.78 18.55
N ALA A 56 -3.11 -4.64 18.35
CA ALA A 56 -3.73 -4.90 17.05
C ALA A 56 -4.35 -3.67 16.38
N LEU A 57 -4.99 -2.78 17.16
CA LEU A 57 -5.69 -1.61 16.62
C LEU A 57 -4.74 -0.62 15.93
N ARG A 58 -3.56 -0.38 16.51
CA ARG A 58 -2.57 0.54 15.95
C ARG A 58 -1.95 0.00 14.68
N ILE A 59 -1.60 -1.29 14.68
CA ILE A 59 -1.07 -1.98 13.52
C ILE A 59 -2.11 -2.03 12.39
N SER A 60 -3.38 -2.31 12.73
CA SER A 60 -4.50 -2.29 11.78
C SER A 60 -4.70 -0.90 11.15
N PHE A 61 -4.62 0.17 11.95
CA PHE A 61 -4.72 1.53 11.44
C PHE A 61 -3.60 1.86 10.44
N VAL A 62 -2.35 1.55 10.76
CA VAL A 62 -1.20 1.80 9.85
C VAL A 62 -1.34 0.98 8.56
N TYR A 63 -1.78 -0.27 8.66
CA TYR A 63 -2.04 -1.14 7.51
C TYR A 63 -3.12 -0.53 6.59
N LEU A 64 -4.29 -0.19 7.14
CA LEU A 64 -5.40 0.37 6.38
C LEU A 64 -5.03 1.73 5.76
N ALA A 65 -4.33 2.59 6.51
CA ALA A 65 -3.84 3.86 5.99
C ALA A 65 -2.89 3.67 4.80
N GLY A 66 -2.02 2.64 4.86
CA GLY A 66 -1.11 2.27 3.77
C GLY A 66 -1.83 1.70 2.56
N VAL A 67 -2.84 0.84 2.75
CA VAL A 67 -3.68 0.33 1.65
C VAL A 67 -4.39 1.47 0.93
N LEU A 68 -5.02 2.38 1.68
CA LEU A 68 -5.71 3.54 1.12
C LEU A 68 -4.75 4.46 0.36
N ALA A 69 -3.63 4.84 0.98
CA ALA A 69 -2.68 5.75 0.35
C ALA A 69 -2.00 5.13 -0.88
N GLY A 70 -1.62 3.86 -0.81
CA GLY A 70 -1.05 3.14 -1.94
C GLY A 70 -2.03 3.05 -3.11
N SER A 71 -3.30 2.72 -2.83
CA SER A 71 -4.35 2.64 -3.86
C SER A 71 -4.60 4.00 -4.51
N LEU A 72 -4.69 5.06 -3.70
CA LEU A 72 -4.91 6.42 -4.20
C LEU A 72 -3.68 6.95 -4.97
N ALA A 73 -2.47 6.71 -4.50
CA ALA A 73 -1.24 7.11 -5.20
C ALA A 73 -1.14 6.42 -6.57
N ALA A 74 -1.41 5.12 -6.64
CA ALA A 74 -1.48 4.38 -7.90
C ALA A 74 -2.58 4.92 -8.81
N SER A 75 -3.76 5.27 -8.29
CA SER A 75 -4.86 5.80 -9.09
C SER A 75 -4.57 7.17 -9.72
N VAL A 76 -3.71 7.98 -9.09
CA VAL A 76 -3.30 9.30 -9.60
C VAL A 76 -2.15 9.16 -10.60
N ALA A 77 -1.14 8.35 -10.28
CA ALA A 77 0.11 8.27 -11.04
C ALA A 77 0.14 7.17 -12.12
N ASP A 78 -0.72 6.16 -12.00
CA ASP A 78 -0.76 4.99 -12.87
C ASP A 78 -2.21 4.57 -13.12
N MET A 79 -2.98 5.46 -13.76
CA MET A 79 -4.43 5.33 -14.00
C MET A 79 -4.82 4.03 -14.73
N THR A 80 -3.88 3.41 -15.45
CA THR A 80 -4.08 2.17 -16.21
C THR A 80 -3.80 0.90 -15.41
N ALA A 81 -3.18 1.02 -14.23
CA ALA A 81 -2.83 -0.13 -13.41
C ALA A 81 -4.06 -0.62 -12.60
N PRO A 82 -4.38 -1.92 -12.63
CA PRO A 82 -5.43 -2.49 -11.80
C PRO A 82 -5.13 -2.32 -10.31
N VAL A 83 -6.17 -1.97 -9.54
CA VAL A 83 -6.05 -1.58 -8.13
C VAL A 83 -5.98 -2.82 -7.24
N ALA A 84 -4.76 -3.31 -7.01
CA ALA A 84 -4.47 -4.33 -6.00
C ALA A 84 -3.75 -3.66 -4.80
N GLY A 85 -4.50 -2.93 -3.99
CA GLY A 85 -3.97 -2.06 -2.91
C GLY A 85 -3.43 -2.74 -1.65
N SER A 86 -3.63 -4.06 -1.51
CA SER A 86 -3.26 -4.77 -0.26
C SER A 86 -1.76 -4.72 0.07
N SER A 87 -0.90 -4.65 -0.95
CA SER A 87 0.57 -4.58 -0.76
C SER A 87 1.02 -3.23 -0.20
N GLY A 88 0.28 -2.14 -0.44
CA GLY A 88 0.54 -0.84 0.16
C GLY A 88 0.52 -0.89 1.70
N GLY A 89 -0.39 -1.67 2.28
CA GLY A 89 -0.45 -1.89 3.72
C GLY A 89 0.75 -2.67 4.27
N VAL A 90 1.24 -3.67 3.53
CA VAL A 90 2.41 -4.46 3.92
C VAL A 90 3.68 -3.61 3.87
N TYR A 91 3.85 -2.80 2.82
CA TYR A 91 4.94 -1.86 2.70
C TYR A 91 4.91 -0.80 3.82
N ALA A 92 3.72 -0.36 4.25
CA ALA A 92 3.57 0.53 5.40
C ALA A 92 4.00 -0.13 6.71
N LEU A 93 3.67 -1.40 6.95
CA LEU A 93 4.07 -2.08 8.17
C LEU A 93 5.56 -2.41 8.20
N ILE A 94 6.14 -2.83 7.07
CA ILE A 94 7.58 -3.07 6.96
C ILE A 94 8.35 -1.77 7.17
N SER A 95 7.97 -0.67 6.53
CA SER A 95 8.69 0.60 6.68
C SER A 95 8.51 1.21 8.07
N ALA A 96 7.34 1.07 8.69
CA ALA A 96 7.12 1.45 10.10
C ALA A 96 7.99 0.62 11.05
N HIS A 97 8.13 -0.69 10.79
CA HIS A 97 9.02 -1.57 11.55
C HIS A 97 10.48 -1.12 11.45
N LEU A 98 10.97 -0.91 10.23
CA LEU A 98 12.36 -0.49 9.97
C LEU A 98 12.65 0.84 10.66
N ALA A 99 11.76 1.82 10.52
CA ALA A 99 11.91 3.13 11.15
C ALA A 99 11.90 3.01 12.69
N ASN A 100 11.03 2.18 13.27
CA ASN A 100 11.02 1.94 14.70
C ASN A 100 12.34 1.33 15.21
N VAL A 101 12.90 0.35 14.49
CA VAL A 101 14.18 -0.27 14.86
C VAL A 101 15.35 0.72 14.75
N VAL A 102 15.37 1.55 13.71
CA VAL A 102 16.38 2.61 13.52
C VAL A 102 16.33 3.61 14.68
N MET A 103 15.12 3.99 15.11
CA MET A 103 14.94 4.96 16.20
C MET A 103 15.23 4.38 17.59
N SER A 104 15.08 3.06 17.76
CA SER A 104 15.33 2.33 19.02
C SER A 104 16.65 1.54 19.02
N TRP A 105 17.65 2.00 18.25
CA TRP A 105 18.89 1.25 17.99
C TRP A 105 19.67 0.91 19.26
N SER A 106 19.76 1.84 20.21
CA SER A 106 20.61 1.76 21.41
C SER A 106 20.20 0.73 22.47
N GLY A 107 18.97 0.20 22.42
CA GLY A 107 18.37 -0.52 23.55
C GLY A 107 18.30 -2.05 23.50
N MET A 108 18.79 -2.75 22.46
CA MET A 108 18.66 -4.23 22.43
C MET A 108 19.78 -4.97 21.66
N ARG A 109 19.97 -6.26 21.95
CA ARG A 109 21.01 -7.14 21.38
C ARG A 109 20.99 -7.11 19.83
N CYS A 110 22.15 -6.87 19.24
CA CYS A 110 22.31 -6.44 17.84
C CYS A 110 21.94 -7.52 16.79
N GLN A 111 22.26 -8.80 17.06
CA GLN A 111 22.30 -9.82 16.00
C GLN A 111 20.92 -10.18 15.40
N PHE A 112 19.90 -10.39 16.24
CA PHE A 112 18.57 -10.77 15.74
C PHE A 112 17.83 -9.61 15.04
N LYS A 113 18.10 -8.36 15.42
CA LYS A 113 17.49 -7.19 14.78
C LYS A 113 18.01 -6.97 13.37
N LEU A 114 19.33 -7.06 13.20
CA LEU A 114 19.99 -6.87 11.90
C LEU A 114 19.54 -7.91 10.89
N ILE A 115 19.40 -9.17 11.33
CA ILE A 115 18.89 -10.25 10.48
C ILE A 115 17.45 -9.95 10.04
N ARG A 116 16.57 -9.58 10.98
CA ARG A 116 15.17 -9.25 10.66
C ARG A 116 15.04 -8.02 9.74
N MET A 117 15.83 -6.97 9.98
CA MET A 117 15.91 -5.78 9.12
C MET A 117 16.42 -6.16 7.72
N GLY A 118 17.48 -6.96 7.65
CA GLY A 118 18.11 -7.39 6.40
C GLY A 118 17.15 -8.21 5.55
N ILE A 119 16.47 -9.20 6.13
CA ILE A 119 15.45 -10.01 5.44
C ILE A 119 14.32 -9.10 4.93
N ALA A 120 13.80 -8.21 5.79
CA ALA A 120 12.72 -7.30 5.40
C ALA A 120 13.13 -6.39 4.23
N ILE A 121 14.32 -5.81 4.26
CA ILE A 121 14.84 -4.95 3.18
C ILE A 121 15.03 -5.75 1.89
N ILE A 122 15.68 -6.93 1.95
CA ILE A 122 15.91 -7.76 0.76
C ILE A 122 14.58 -8.15 0.12
N CYS A 123 13.64 -8.69 0.90
CA CYS A 123 12.34 -9.10 0.39
C CYS A 123 11.55 -7.92 -0.20
N MET A 124 11.54 -6.77 0.49
CA MET A 124 10.85 -5.56 0.04
C MET A 124 11.46 -4.99 -1.24
N SER A 125 12.79 -5.02 -1.36
CA SER A 125 13.51 -4.58 -2.57
C SER A 125 13.29 -5.52 -3.74
N LEU A 126 13.22 -6.84 -3.52
CA LEU A 126 12.93 -7.82 -4.58
C LEU A 126 11.53 -7.64 -5.16
N GLU A 127 10.51 -7.53 -4.29
CA GLU A 127 9.12 -7.30 -4.72
C GLU A 127 8.96 -5.94 -5.41
N PHE A 128 9.62 -4.89 -4.90
CA PHE A 128 9.60 -3.57 -5.51
C PHE A 128 10.29 -3.57 -6.88
N GLY A 129 11.48 -4.17 -6.96
CA GLY A 129 12.26 -4.29 -8.19
C GLY A 129 11.52 -5.09 -9.26
N ARG A 130 10.83 -6.18 -8.88
CA ARG A 130 9.96 -6.94 -9.77
C ARG A 130 8.81 -6.09 -10.31
N ALA A 131 8.12 -5.33 -9.45
CA ALA A 131 7.03 -4.45 -9.86
C ALA A 131 7.50 -3.35 -10.84
N VAL A 132 8.68 -2.78 -10.60
CA VAL A 132 9.31 -1.82 -11.52
C VAL A 132 9.70 -2.49 -12.85
N TRP A 133 10.35 -3.65 -12.80
CA TRP A 133 10.78 -4.39 -14.00
C TRP A 133 9.61 -4.73 -14.92
N LEU A 134 8.53 -5.28 -14.37
CA LEU A 134 7.32 -5.67 -15.11
C LEU A 134 6.60 -4.45 -15.71
N ARG A 135 6.74 -3.26 -15.12
CA ARG A 135 6.18 -2.02 -15.68
C ARG A 135 6.87 -1.60 -16.97
N PHE A 136 8.19 -1.78 -17.05
CA PHE A 136 9.01 -1.37 -18.21
C PHE A 136 9.22 -2.50 -19.22
N HIS A 137 9.09 -3.76 -18.82
CA HIS A 137 9.20 -4.94 -19.68
C HIS A 137 7.94 -5.80 -19.58
N PRO A 138 6.79 -5.32 -20.05
CA PRO A 138 5.53 -6.04 -19.93
C PRO A 138 5.57 -7.33 -20.77
N PRO A 139 5.19 -8.49 -20.19
CA PRO A 139 5.13 -9.73 -20.95
C PRO A 139 4.03 -9.66 -22.03
N THR A 140 4.29 -10.28 -23.18
CA THR A 140 3.38 -10.32 -24.34
C THR A 140 2.02 -10.93 -24.01
N HIS A 141 1.99 -11.89 -23.09
CA HIS A 141 0.77 -12.45 -22.50
C HIS A 141 0.87 -12.41 -20.98
N PRO A 142 0.33 -11.38 -20.32
CA PRO A 142 0.38 -11.30 -18.88
C PRO A 142 -0.51 -12.39 -18.29
N ALA A 143 0.12 -13.38 -17.66
CA ALA A 143 -0.56 -14.47 -16.96
C ALA A 143 -1.22 -13.99 -15.65
N CYS A 144 -0.75 -12.87 -15.09
CA CYS A 144 -1.18 -12.36 -13.78
C CYS A 144 -1.24 -10.82 -13.83
N ILE A 145 -2.11 -10.23 -13.02
CA ILE A 145 -2.20 -8.78 -12.84
C ILE A 145 -1.08 -8.32 -11.89
N HIS A 146 -0.36 -7.24 -12.21
CA HIS A 146 0.71 -6.72 -11.36
C HIS A 146 0.31 -5.38 -10.71
N PRO A 147 0.51 -5.21 -9.39
CA PRO A 147 0.24 -3.94 -8.73
C PRO A 147 1.24 -2.87 -9.18
N SER A 148 0.80 -1.61 -9.20
CA SER A 148 1.68 -0.49 -9.51
C SER A 148 2.77 -0.34 -8.43
N PHE A 149 4.03 -0.17 -8.84
CA PHE A 149 5.12 0.12 -7.91
C PHE A 149 4.87 1.42 -7.12
N VAL A 150 4.05 2.33 -7.65
CA VAL A 150 3.62 3.55 -6.94
C VAL A 150 2.75 3.23 -5.72
N ALA A 151 1.97 2.13 -5.77
CA ALA A 151 1.20 1.67 -4.62
C ALA A 151 2.11 1.27 -3.45
N HIS A 152 3.24 0.63 -3.76
CA HIS A 152 4.27 0.29 -2.78
C HIS A 152 4.89 1.55 -2.17
N LEU A 153 5.24 2.55 -2.99
CA LEU A 153 5.79 3.82 -2.51
C LEU A 153 4.83 4.57 -1.58
N GLY A 154 3.53 4.61 -1.91
CA GLY A 154 2.51 5.18 -1.04
C GLY A 154 2.47 4.49 0.33
N GLY A 155 2.57 3.16 0.35
CA GLY A 155 2.72 2.37 1.57
C GLY A 155 3.96 2.76 2.39
N VAL A 156 5.13 2.82 1.74
CA VAL A 156 6.39 3.21 2.40
C VAL A 156 6.27 4.55 3.09
N LEU A 157 5.74 5.55 2.38
CA LEU A 157 5.55 6.91 2.88
C LEU A 157 4.65 6.93 4.12
N VAL A 158 3.54 6.20 4.13
CA VAL A 158 2.66 6.09 5.30
C VAL A 158 3.39 5.45 6.48
N GLY A 159 4.14 4.36 6.26
CA GLY A 159 4.82 3.68 7.35
C GLY A 159 5.96 4.48 7.97
N ILE A 160 6.75 5.23 7.19
CA ILE A 160 7.81 6.09 7.72
C ILE A 160 7.29 7.37 8.38
N THR A 161 6.06 7.80 8.05
CA THR A 161 5.44 9.00 8.63
C THR A 161 4.47 8.63 9.75
N LEU A 162 3.26 8.23 9.39
CA LEU A 162 2.16 7.91 10.30
C LEU A 162 2.49 6.67 11.13
N GLY A 163 3.12 5.66 10.53
CA GLY A 163 3.54 4.44 11.21
C GLY A 163 4.52 4.71 12.36
N VAL A 164 5.54 5.55 12.12
CA VAL A 164 6.50 5.95 13.16
C VAL A 164 5.81 6.64 14.32
N VAL A 165 4.95 7.63 14.05
CA VAL A 165 4.27 8.38 15.11
C VAL A 165 3.32 7.48 15.91
N VAL A 166 2.61 6.57 15.24
CA VAL A 166 1.69 5.62 15.89
C VAL A 166 2.41 4.62 16.79
N LEU A 167 3.58 4.13 16.34
CA LEU A 167 4.38 3.16 17.10
C LEU A 167 5.15 3.82 18.25
N ARG A 168 5.68 5.04 18.07
CA ARG A 168 6.52 5.72 19.06
C ARG A 168 5.74 6.14 20.31
N SER A 169 4.45 6.46 20.18
CA SER A 169 3.62 6.94 21.30
C SER A 169 2.95 5.81 22.06
N TYR A 170 3.70 4.76 22.38
CA TYR A 170 3.17 3.64 23.16
C TYR A 170 2.76 4.10 24.57
N GLU A 171 3.57 4.95 25.22
CA GLU A 171 3.30 5.48 26.57
C GLU A 171 2.52 6.80 26.62
N GLN A 172 2.51 7.59 25.54
CA GLN A 172 1.83 8.89 25.49
C GLN A 172 0.54 8.83 24.68
N ARG A 173 -0.49 9.59 25.08
CA ARG A 173 -1.72 9.70 24.31
C ARG A 173 -1.41 10.35 22.96
N LEU A 174 -1.54 9.60 21.86
CA LEU A 174 -1.26 10.04 20.48
C LEU A 174 -1.84 11.42 20.15
N HIS A 175 -3.08 11.66 20.58
CA HIS A 175 -3.83 12.90 20.35
C HIS A 175 -3.22 14.13 21.03
N GLU A 176 -2.38 13.96 22.05
CA GLU A 176 -1.71 15.05 22.76
C GLU A 176 -0.46 15.54 22.00
N GLN A 177 -0.01 14.81 20.97
CA GLN A 177 1.15 15.18 20.18
C GLN A 177 0.78 15.99 18.93
N SER A 178 1.28 17.20 18.83
CA SER A 178 1.03 18.08 17.67
C SER A 178 1.48 17.47 16.34
N ILE A 179 2.53 16.65 16.33
CA ILE A 179 3.02 15.98 15.10
C ILE A 179 2.02 14.97 14.54
N TRP A 180 1.21 14.33 15.39
CA TRP A 180 0.18 13.38 14.96
C TRP A 180 -0.89 14.11 14.13
N TRP A 181 -1.34 15.27 14.60
CA TRP A 181 -2.33 16.09 13.89
C TRP A 181 -1.84 16.64 12.57
N ILE A 182 -0.58 17.08 12.51
CA ILE A 182 0.02 17.60 11.27
C ILE A 182 0.09 16.49 10.22
N LEU A 183 0.58 15.30 10.59
CA LEU A 183 0.65 14.17 9.66
C LEU A 183 -0.73 13.67 9.24
N LEU A 184 -1.69 13.65 10.17
CA LEU A 184 -3.08 13.30 9.85
C LEU A 184 -3.69 14.30 8.87
N LEU A 185 -3.47 15.60 9.07
CA LEU A 185 -3.96 16.64 8.16
C LEU A 185 -3.35 16.49 6.76
N ILE A 186 -2.03 16.28 6.67
CA ILE A 186 -1.35 16.05 5.38
C ILE A 186 -1.94 14.80 4.69
N TYR A 187 -2.16 13.72 5.44
CA TYR A 187 -2.77 12.50 4.92
C TYR A 187 -4.19 12.75 4.40
N LEU A 188 -5.03 13.45 5.16
CA LEU A 188 -6.40 13.78 4.76
C LEU A 188 -6.44 14.69 3.53
N LEU A 189 -5.53 15.67 3.42
CA LEU A 189 -5.40 16.52 2.24
C LEU A 189 -4.98 15.71 1.02
N PHE A 190 -4.04 14.77 1.17
CA PHE A 190 -3.66 13.86 0.09
C PHE A 190 -4.84 12.99 -0.37
N VAL A 191 -5.59 12.40 0.57
CA VAL A 191 -6.78 11.61 0.26
C VAL A 191 -7.82 12.45 -0.47
N LEU A 192 -8.12 13.64 0.05
CA LEU A 192 -9.07 14.57 -0.57
C LEU A 192 -8.64 14.93 -2.00
N PHE A 193 -7.38 15.33 -2.19
CA PHE A 193 -6.84 15.62 -3.51
C PHE A 193 -6.98 14.43 -4.46
N ALA A 194 -6.58 13.23 -4.03
CA ALA A 194 -6.63 12.04 -4.87
C ALA A 194 -8.08 11.65 -5.22
N VAL A 195 -9.02 11.78 -4.29
CA VAL A 195 -10.45 11.55 -4.56
C VAL A 195 -10.98 12.56 -5.58
N LEU A 196 -10.72 13.85 -5.39
CA LEU A 196 -11.13 14.89 -6.34
C LEU A 196 -10.48 14.65 -7.71
N TRP A 197 -9.20 14.28 -7.75
CA TRP A 197 -8.52 13.90 -8.99
C TRP A 197 -9.25 12.76 -9.70
N ASN A 198 -9.62 11.69 -8.98
CA ASN A 198 -10.34 10.57 -9.59
C ASN A 198 -11.77 10.93 -10.05
N ILE A 199 -12.42 11.93 -9.45
CA ILE A 199 -13.75 12.40 -9.88
C ILE A 199 -13.63 13.27 -11.14
N PHE A 200 -12.71 14.25 -11.12
CA PHE A 200 -12.64 15.27 -12.17
C PHE A 200 -11.73 14.89 -13.34
N ALA A 201 -10.59 14.23 -13.08
CA ALA A 201 -9.62 13.94 -14.13
C ALA A 201 -10.17 12.95 -15.16
N TYR A 202 -10.93 11.93 -14.75
CA TYR A 202 -11.57 11.00 -15.68
C TYR A 202 -12.60 11.71 -16.57
N SER A 203 -13.41 12.60 -16.00
CA SER A 203 -14.36 13.41 -16.77
C SER A 203 -13.66 14.32 -17.78
N LEU A 204 -12.48 14.84 -17.43
CA LEU A 204 -11.67 15.71 -18.30
C LEU A 204 -10.90 14.93 -19.40
N LEU A 205 -10.44 13.71 -19.08
CA LEU A 205 -9.71 12.83 -20.00
C LEU A 205 -10.64 12.08 -20.96
N GLU A 206 -11.86 11.72 -20.55
CA GLU A 206 -12.89 11.13 -21.44
C GLU A 206 -13.25 12.11 -22.57
N ILE A 207 -13.32 13.42 -22.29
CA ILE A 207 -13.54 14.47 -23.30
C ILE A 207 -12.39 14.55 -24.32
N ARG A 208 -11.16 14.14 -23.95
CA ARG A 208 -9.99 14.17 -24.85
C ARG A 208 -9.75 12.88 -25.63
N LEU A 209 -10.38 11.75 -25.24
CA LEU A 209 -10.22 10.45 -25.91
C LEU A 209 -11.29 10.19 -26.98
N LEU A 210 -12.40 10.92 -26.98
CA LEU A 210 -13.28 11.03 -28.13
C LEU A 210 -12.66 12.05 -29.11
N PRO A 211 -12.41 11.70 -30.38
CA PRO A 211 -12.02 12.71 -31.36
C PRO A 211 -13.13 13.77 -31.42
N PRO A 212 -12.79 15.07 -31.59
CA PRO A 212 -13.81 16.05 -31.93
C PRO A 212 -14.51 15.58 -33.20
N ALA A 213 -15.84 15.50 -33.14
CA ALA A 213 -16.72 15.08 -34.24
C ALA A 213 -16.56 15.97 -35.47
#